data_AF-A0A7X9PK92-F1
#
_entry.id   AF-A0A7X9PK92-F1
#
_cell.length_a   1.000
_cell.length_b   1.000
_cell.length_c   1.000
_cell.angle_alpha   90.00
_cell.angle_beta   90.00
_cell.angle_gamma   90.00
#
_symmetry.space_group_name_H-M   'P 1'
#
loop_
_entity.id
_entity.type
_entity.pdbx_description
1 polymer ?
#
loop_
_entity_poly.entity_id
_entity_poly.type
_entity_poly.pdbx_seq_one_letter_code
_entity_poly.pdbx_strand_id
1 'polypeptide(L)'
;SPILLASLDTVKAISKLTETNWQNSLKLAYIFMGQKDYEFAAKLIEPYINQNNVFDELIFSYLGICSHLPHKYSSPKFTLAIKKAIELDPDRLCLLYKKKKLSIQSLENPSVKEMYCKTCKK
;
A
#
# COMPACT_ATOMS: atom_id res chain seq x y z
N SER A 1 -6.10 28.92 16.19
CA SER A 1 -4.87 28.44 15.53
C SER A 1 -5.26 27.52 14.38
N PRO A 2 -4.72 27.70 13.16
CA PRO A 2 -4.98 26.83 12.01
C PRO A 2 -4.70 25.33 12.29
N ILE A 3 -3.72 25.05 13.14
CA ILE A 3 -3.35 23.68 13.57
C ILE A 3 -4.52 23.01 14.30
N LEU A 4 -5.21 23.74 15.18
CA LEU A 4 -6.33 23.20 15.96
C LEU A 4 -7.51 22.80 15.07
N LEU A 5 -7.79 23.58 14.02
CA LEU A 5 -8.85 23.29 13.06
C LEU A 5 -8.51 22.04 12.24
N ALA A 6 -7.28 21.93 11.74
CA ALA A 6 -6.82 20.75 11.01
C ALA A 6 -6.85 19.46 11.86
N SER A 7 -6.47 19.56 13.14
CA SER A 7 -6.59 18.43 14.09
C SER A 7 -8.04 18.04 14.33
N LEU A 8 -8.95 19.00 14.48
CA LEU A 8 -10.37 18.74 14.70
C LEU A 8 -11.03 18.08 13.48
N ASP A 9 -10.68 18.51 12.27
CA ASP A 9 -11.20 17.91 11.04
C ASP A 9 -10.71 16.47 10.85
N THR A 10 -9.45 16.20 11.22
CA THR A 10 -8.89 14.84 11.24
C THR A 10 -9.67 13.96 12.22
N VAL A 11 -9.90 14.42 13.44
CA VAL A 11 -10.67 13.67 14.45
C VAL A 11 -12.09 13.39 13.97
N LYS A 12 -12.78 14.36 13.36
CA LYS A 12 -14.12 14.18 12.77
C LYS A 12 -14.14 13.18 11.61
N ALA A 13 -13.07 13.11 10.82
CA ALA A 13 -12.96 12.13 9.73
C ALA A 13 -12.82 10.72 10.29
N ILE A 14 -11.97 10.53 11.30
CA ILE A 14 -11.77 9.23 11.97
C ILE A 14 -13.04 8.79 12.70
N SER A 15 -13.75 9.69 13.37
CA SER A 15 -14.96 9.35 14.13
C SER A 15 -16.12 8.85 13.27
N LYS A 16 -16.07 9.04 11.94
CA LYS A 16 -17.06 8.53 10.98
C LYS A 16 -16.73 7.12 10.48
N LEU A 17 -15.56 6.58 10.83
CA LEU A 17 -15.04 5.30 10.35
C LEU A 17 -15.13 4.24 11.46
N THR A 18 -16.30 4.14 12.10
CA THR A 18 -16.54 3.29 13.29
C THR A 18 -16.66 1.81 12.98
N GLU A 19 -16.89 1.43 11.72
CA GLU A 19 -16.97 0.05 11.30
C GLU A 19 -15.61 -0.48 10.82
N THR A 20 -15.18 -1.61 11.38
CA THR A 20 -13.95 -2.29 10.97
C THR A 20 -14.17 -3.06 9.67
N ASN A 21 -13.83 -2.43 8.55
CA ASN A 21 -13.78 -3.06 7.22
C ASN A 21 -12.63 -2.48 6.40
N TRP A 22 -12.29 -3.14 5.30
CA TRP A 22 -11.14 -2.76 4.49
C TRP A 22 -11.30 -1.35 3.87
N GLN A 23 -12.53 -0.93 3.54
CA GLN A 23 -12.81 0.38 2.96
C GLN A 23 -12.46 1.50 3.95
N ASN A 24 -12.91 1.35 5.19
CA ASN A 24 -12.66 2.31 6.26
C ASN A 24 -11.18 2.30 6.66
N SER A 25 -10.54 1.13 6.71
CA SER A 25 -9.10 1.01 6.93
C SER A 25 -8.29 1.68 5.82
N LEU A 26 -8.68 1.57 4.55
CA LEU A 26 -8.04 2.25 3.43
C LEU A 26 -8.20 3.78 3.52
N LYS A 27 -9.41 4.27 3.84
CA LYS A 27 -9.65 5.71 4.06
C LYS A 27 -8.80 6.26 5.20
N LEU A 28 -8.72 5.54 6.32
CA LEU A 28 -7.84 5.90 7.43
C LEU A 28 -6.38 5.91 6.99
N ALA A 29 -5.93 4.88 6.26
CA ALA A 29 -4.56 4.81 5.77
C ALA A 29 -4.19 6.04 4.92
N TYR A 30 -5.08 6.53 4.06
CA TYR A 30 -4.84 7.76 3.30
C TYR A 30 -4.68 9.01 4.18
N ILE A 31 -5.43 9.11 5.29
CA ILE A 31 -5.27 10.20 6.26
C ILE A 31 -3.86 10.16 6.87
N PHE A 32 -3.42 8.98 7.32
CA PHE A 32 -2.09 8.80 7.92
C PHE A 32 -0.95 8.96 6.91
N MET A 33 -1.13 8.54 5.65
CA MET A 33 -0.20 8.83 4.56
C MET A 33 -0.03 10.34 4.34
N GLY A 34 -1.12 11.11 4.39
CA GLY A 34 -1.06 12.58 4.31
C GLY A 34 -0.23 13.21 5.43
N GLN A 35 -0.17 12.54 6.59
CA GLN A 35 0.66 12.93 7.74
C GLN A 35 2.06 12.29 7.71
N LYS A 36 2.40 11.55 6.65
CA LYS A 36 3.63 10.77 6.47
C LYS A 36 3.83 9.64 7.49
N ASP A 37 2.78 9.25 8.21
CA ASP A 37 2.78 8.07 9.07
C ASP A 37 2.48 6.81 8.26
N TYR A 38 3.46 6.43 7.44
CA TYR A 38 3.35 5.27 6.57
C TYR A 38 3.30 3.96 7.35
N GLU A 39 3.91 3.90 8.54
CA GLU A 39 3.88 2.70 9.39
C GLU A 39 2.47 2.40 9.88
N PHE A 40 1.76 3.41 10.38
CA PHE A 40 0.39 3.22 10.80
C PHE A 40 -0.54 2.94 9.61
N ALA A 41 -0.32 3.64 8.48
CA ALA A 41 -1.06 3.37 7.25
C ALA A 41 -0.89 1.91 6.77
N ALA A 42 0.33 1.36 6.85
CA ALA A 42 0.58 -0.04 6.53
C ALA A 42 -0.17 -0.99 7.48
N LYS A 43 -0.09 -0.76 8.79
CA LYS A 43 -0.78 -1.57 9.81
C LYS A 43 -2.29 -1.66 9.61
N LEU A 44 -2.91 -0.57 9.13
CA LEU A 44 -4.34 -0.55 8.83
C LEU A 44 -4.71 -1.46 7.65
N ILE A 45 -3.85 -1.58 6.64
CA ILE A 45 -4.15 -2.29 5.40
C ILE A 45 -3.69 -3.76 5.44
N GLU A 46 -2.59 -4.07 6.12
CA GLU A 46 -1.98 -5.41 6.19
C GLU A 46 -2.93 -6.58 6.55
N PRO A 47 -3.92 -6.42 7.45
CA PRO A 47 -4.90 -7.47 7.77
C PRO A 47 -5.76 -7.89 6.58
N TYR A 48 -5.90 -7.03 5.57
CA TYR A 48 -6.76 -7.27 4.42
C TYR A 48 -5.99 -7.82 3.21
N ILE A 49 -4.66 -7.69 3.17
CA ILE A 49 -3.84 -8.15 2.03
C ILE A 49 -4.03 -9.64 1.72
N ASN A 50 -4.32 -10.48 2.71
CA ASN A 50 -4.56 -11.91 2.55
C ASN A 50 -6.02 -12.29 2.23
N GLN A 51 -6.97 -11.35 2.27
CA GLN A 51 -8.36 -11.67 1.93
C GLN A 51 -8.52 -11.92 0.43
N ASN A 52 -9.44 -12.82 0.06
CA ASN A 52 -9.80 -13.06 -1.34
C ASN A 52 -10.70 -11.90 -1.84
N ASN A 53 -10.66 -11.60 -3.14
CA ASN A 53 -11.49 -10.55 -3.78
C ASN A 53 -11.34 -9.15 -3.16
N VAL A 54 -10.11 -8.79 -2.80
CA VAL A 54 -9.79 -7.44 -2.35
C VAL A 54 -9.65 -6.52 -3.57
N PHE A 55 -10.18 -5.31 -3.47
CA PHE A 55 -10.12 -4.32 -4.53
C PHE A 55 -8.66 -3.95 -4.86
N ASP A 56 -8.42 -3.73 -6.15
CA ASP A 56 -7.12 -3.33 -6.69
C ASP A 56 -6.51 -2.14 -5.95
N GLU A 57 -7.34 -1.14 -5.63
CA GLU A 57 -6.92 0.06 -4.94
C GLU A 57 -6.23 -0.22 -3.61
N LEU A 58 -6.73 -1.18 -2.82
CA LEU A 58 -6.11 -1.50 -1.53
C LEU A 58 -4.70 -2.10 -1.71
N ILE A 59 -4.54 -3.01 -2.67
CA ILE A 59 -3.25 -3.64 -2.98
C ILE A 59 -2.24 -2.59 -3.48
N PHE A 60 -2.65 -1.77 -4.45
CA PHE A 60 -1.77 -0.74 -5.01
C PHE A 60 -1.44 0.37 -4.01
N SER A 61 -2.37 0.73 -3.13
CA SER A 61 -2.11 1.68 -2.05
C SER A 61 -1.14 1.13 -1.01
N TYR A 62 -1.24 -0.16 -0.65
CA TYR A 62 -0.24 -0.81 0.18
C TYR A 62 1.16 -0.83 -0.46
N LEU A 63 1.27 -1.13 -1.76
CA LEU A 63 2.55 -1.03 -2.47
C LEU A 63 3.10 0.40 -2.47
N GLY A 64 2.24 1.40 -2.65
CA GLY A 64 2.59 2.81 -2.53
C GLY A 64 3.11 3.16 -1.13
N ILE A 65 2.46 2.69 -0.06
CA ILE A 65 2.94 2.85 1.31
C ILE A 65 4.30 2.19 1.51
N CYS A 66 4.48 0.94 1.06
CA CYS A 66 5.75 0.22 1.16
C CYS A 66 6.90 0.91 0.41
N SER A 67 6.61 1.73 -0.62
CA SER A 67 7.65 2.52 -1.31
C SER A 67 8.36 3.51 -0.38
N HIS A 68 7.71 3.91 0.72
CA HIS A 68 8.26 4.76 1.78
C HIS A 68 8.86 3.97 2.95
N LEU A 69 8.75 2.63 2.96
CA LEU A 69 9.17 1.75 4.04
C LEU A 69 10.07 0.62 3.50
N PRO A 70 11.33 0.90 3.13
CA PRO A 70 12.20 -0.10 2.47
C PRO A 70 12.37 -1.41 3.24
N HIS A 71 12.34 -1.36 4.58
CA HIS A 71 12.43 -2.55 5.42
C HIS A 71 11.25 -3.54 5.21
N LYS A 72 10.12 -3.10 4.62
CA LYS A 72 9.00 -3.98 4.27
C LYS A 72 9.20 -4.77 3.00
N TYR A 73 10.17 -4.45 2.14
CA TYR A 73 10.39 -5.14 0.86
C TYR A 73 10.71 -6.63 1.01
N SER A 74 11.32 -7.02 2.13
CA SER A 74 11.59 -8.43 2.46
C SER A 74 10.40 -9.14 3.12
N SER A 75 9.32 -8.43 3.44
CA SER A 75 8.19 -9.02 4.17
C SER A 75 7.38 -10.00 3.30
N PRO A 76 6.82 -11.06 3.90
CA PRO A 76 5.87 -11.95 3.22
C PRO A 76 4.64 -11.21 2.67
N LYS A 77 4.16 -10.19 3.40
CA LYS A 77 3.01 -9.37 2.99
C LYS A 77 3.30 -8.55 1.75
N PHE A 78 4.49 -7.95 1.64
CA PHE A 78 4.91 -7.25 0.43
C PHE A 78 5.00 -8.20 -0.77
N THR A 79 5.61 -9.38 -0.58
CA THR A 79 5.69 -10.40 -1.63
C THR A 79 4.31 -10.83 -2.12
N LEU A 80 3.37 -11.06 -1.19
CA LEU A 80 1.98 -11.38 -1.52
C LEU A 80 1.28 -10.23 -2.26
N ALA A 81 1.50 -8.99 -1.84
CA ALA A 81 0.92 -7.82 -2.51
C ALA A 81 1.43 -7.67 -3.95
N ILE A 82 2.72 -7.92 -4.21
CA ILE A 82 3.28 -7.95 -5.57
C ILE A 82 2.60 -9.04 -6.41
N LYS A 83 2.49 -10.26 -5.87
CA LYS A 83 1.80 -11.36 -6.56
C LYS A 83 0.37 -10.96 -6.94
N LYS A 84 -0.39 -10.41 -6.00
CA LYS A 84 -1.77 -9.95 -6.25
C LYS A 84 -1.83 -8.81 -7.25
N ALA A 85 -0.91 -7.85 -7.20
CA ALA A 85 -0.86 -6.77 -8.17
C ALA A 85 -0.64 -7.28 -9.60
N ILE A 86 0.15 -8.34 -9.79
CA ILE A 86 0.33 -9.00 -11.10
C ILE A 86 -0.97 -9.66 -11.57
N GLU A 87 -1.69 -10.32 -10.67
CA GLU A 87 -2.97 -10.97 -10.97
C GLU A 87 -4.08 -9.95 -11.30
N LEU A 88 -4.06 -8.79 -10.65
CA LEU A 88 -5.08 -7.75 -10.80
C LEU A 88 -4.83 -6.82 -12.00
N ASP A 89 -3.62 -6.27 -12.11
CA ASP A 89 -3.25 -5.31 -13.15
C ASP A 89 -1.71 -5.29 -13.33
N PRO A 90 -1.18 -6.19 -14.17
CA PRO A 90 0.27 -6.31 -14.36
C PRO A 90 0.88 -5.04 -14.98
N ASP A 91 0.16 -4.36 -15.88
CA ASP A 91 0.64 -3.15 -16.53
C ASP A 91 0.81 -2.00 -15.54
N ARG A 92 -0.13 -1.84 -14.61
CA ARG A 92 -0.03 -0.85 -13.53
C ARG A 92 1.14 -1.15 -12.60
N LEU A 93 1.39 -2.41 -12.25
CA LEU A 93 2.57 -2.78 -11.48
C LEU A 93 3.86 -2.40 -12.23
N CYS A 94 3.98 -2.76 -13.51
CA CYS A 94 5.15 -2.42 -14.30
C CYS A 94 5.34 -0.91 -14.43
N LEU A 95 4.24 -0.16 -14.51
CA LEU A 95 4.27 1.30 -14.54
C LEU A 95 4.83 1.91 -13.24
N LEU A 96 4.57 1.30 -12.07
CA LEU A 96 5.15 1.74 -10.80
C LEU A 96 6.67 1.71 -10.82
N TYR A 97 7.26 0.62 -11.32
CA TYR A 97 8.72 0.51 -11.48
C TYR A 97 9.24 1.47 -12.55
N LYS A 98 8.61 1.53 -13.73
CA LYS A 98 9.03 2.40 -14.84
C LYS A 98 9.01 3.89 -14.43
N LYS A 99 8.03 4.32 -13.64
CA LYS A 99 7.90 5.70 -13.12
C LYS A 99 8.66 5.93 -11.82
N LYS A 100 9.46 4.97 -11.35
CA LYS A 100 10.21 5.03 -10.07
C LYS A 100 9.32 5.33 -8.86
N LYS A 101 8.06 4.92 -8.91
CA LYS A 101 7.10 4.99 -7.80
C LYS A 101 7.25 3.82 -6.83
N LEU A 102 7.88 2.73 -7.29
CA LEU A 102 8.38 1.65 -6.45
C LEU A 102 9.88 1.50 -6.70
N SER A 103 10.67 1.43 -5.62
CA SER A 103 12.12 1.38 -5.72
C SER A 103 12.61 0.04 -6.29
N ILE A 104 13.66 0.09 -7.11
CA ILE A 104 14.37 -1.11 -7.58
C ILE A 104 14.99 -1.92 -6.42
N GLN A 105 15.20 -1.31 -5.25
CA GLN A 105 15.65 -2.01 -4.04
C GLN A 105 14.65 -3.11 -3.62
N SER A 106 13.37 -2.97 -3.96
CA SER A 106 12.40 -4.04 -3.72
C SER A 106 12.71 -5.33 -4.49
N LEU A 107 13.55 -5.26 -5.53
CA LEU A 107 14.03 -6.39 -6.32
C LEU A 107 15.25 -7.08 -5.68
N GLU A 108 15.73 -6.63 -4.52
CA GLU A 108 16.67 -7.41 -3.70
C GLU A 108 16.00 -8.65 -3.11
N ASN A 109 14.67 -8.61 -2.95
CA ASN A 109 13.86 -9.79 -2.65
C ASN A 109 13.81 -10.70 -3.90
N PRO A 110 14.38 -11.92 -3.86
CA PRO A 110 14.47 -12.79 -5.04
C PRO A 110 13.11 -13.18 -5.62
N SER A 111 12.11 -13.40 -4.76
CA SER A 111 10.76 -13.77 -5.20
C SER A 111 10.11 -12.62 -5.98
N VAL A 112 10.26 -11.38 -5.47
CA VAL A 112 9.76 -10.18 -6.14
C VAL A 112 10.49 -9.95 -7.45
N LYS A 113 11.82 -10.13 -7.47
CA LYS A 113 12.64 -9.99 -8.68
C LYS A 113 12.21 -10.96 -9.78
N GLU A 114 12.01 -12.22 -9.44
CA GLU A 114 11.56 -13.24 -10.39
C GLU A 114 10.20 -12.87 -10.99
N MET A 115 9.22 -12.53 -10.14
CA MET A 115 7.88 -12.11 -10.55
C MET A 115 7.91 -10.87 -11.45
N TYR A 116 8.71 -9.87 -11.09
CA TYR A 116 8.89 -8.66 -11.89
C TYR A 116 9.51 -8.97 -13.27
N CYS A 117 10.57 -9.76 -13.32
CA CYS A 117 11.22 -10.12 -14.59
C CYS A 117 10.27 -10.87 -15.53
N LYS A 118 9.50 -11.84 -15.02
CA LYS A 118 8.51 -12.59 -15.83
C LYS A 118 7.36 -11.73 -16.36
N THR A 119 7.00 -10.68 -15.61
CA THR A 119 5.82 -9.86 -15.92
C THR A 119 6.19 -8.64 -16.77
N CYS A 120 7.21 -7.89 -16.36
CA CYS A 120 7.50 -6.55 -16.87
C CYS A 120 8.69 -6.46 -17.84
N LYS A 121 9.50 -7.50 -17.97
CA LYS A 121 10.65 -7.55 -18.90
C LYS A 121 10.39 -8.47 -20.10
N LYS A 122 9.15 -8.51 -20.57
CA LYS A 122 8.82 -9.14 -21.85
C LYS A 122 9.27 -8.27 -23.01
#